data_AF-A0A950VG08-F1
#
_entry.id   AF-A0A950VG08-F1
#
_cell.length_a   1.000
_cell.length_b   1.000
_cell.length_c   1.000
_cell.angle_alpha   90.00
_cell.angle_beta   90.00
_cell.angle_gamma   90.00
#
_symmetry.space_group_name_H-M   'P 1'
#
loop_
_entity.id
_entity.type
_entity.pdbx_description
1 polymer ?
#
loop_
_entity_poly.entity_id
_entity_poly.type
_entity_poly.pdbx_seq_one_letter_code
_entity_poly.pdbx_strand_id
1 'polypeptide(L)' 'MKFVEKITLRAEAGQVSAELVRRGVPAATRVHVVVEVIEETEDRSMAELAQAGGAFDWLAEEPDLYTDADLNRQAG' A
#
# COMPACT_ATOMS: atom_id res chain seq x y z
N MET A 1 -16.48 15.57 -33.23
CA MET A 1 -15.37 15.53 -32.25
C MET A 1 -16.02 15.55 -30.86
N LYS A 2 -15.79 14.56 -30.00
CA LYS A 2 -16.31 14.60 -28.62
C LYS A 2 -15.27 15.29 -27.74
N PHE A 3 -15.65 16.38 -27.10
CA PHE A 3 -14.81 17.05 -26.12
C PHE A 3 -14.99 16.34 -24.78
N VAL A 4 -13.89 15.89 -24.17
CA VAL A 4 -13.89 15.26 -22.85
C VAL A 4 -13.03 16.13 -21.95
N GLU A 5 -13.66 16.71 -20.94
CA GLU A 5 -12.96 17.45 -19.90
C GLU A 5 -12.63 16.48 -18.76
N LYS A 6 -11.37 16.44 -18.34
CA LYS A 6 -10.92 15.62 -17.21
C LYS A 6 -10.82 16.51 -15.97
N ILE A 7 -11.58 16.17 -14.94
CA ILE A 7 -11.57 16.86 -13.65
C ILE A 7 -11.15 15.85 -12.59
N THR A 8 -10.06 16.14 -11.86
CA THR A 8 -9.65 15.35 -10.70
C THR A 8 -10.35 15.88 -9.46
N LEU A 9 -11.00 14.99 -8.71
CA LEU A 9 -11.78 15.31 -7.53
C LEU A 9 -11.16 14.57 -6.35
N ARG A 10 -10.97 15.27 -5.21
CA ARG A 10 -10.61 14.66 -3.94
C ARG A 10 -11.79 14.84 -3.00
N ALA A 11 -12.50 13.76 -2.73
CA ALA A 11 -13.69 13.75 -1.89
C ALA A 11 -13.86 12.36 -1.27
N GLU A 12 -14.54 12.28 -0.13
CA GLU A 12 -15.03 11.00 0.38
C GLU A 12 -16.04 10.39 -0.61
N ALA A 13 -16.15 9.07 -0.63
CA ALA A 13 -17.05 8.37 -1.56
C ALA A 13 -18.50 8.87 -1.49
N GLY A 14 -19.00 9.18 -0.29
CA GLY A 14 -20.34 9.72 -0.08
C GLY A 14 -20.55 11.17 -0.52
N GLN A 15 -19.47 11.91 -0.81
CA GLN A 15 -19.50 13.35 -1.12
C GLN A 15 -19.36 13.64 -2.62
N VAL A 16 -19.11 12.64 -3.46
CA VAL A 16 -18.84 12.81 -4.90
C VAL A 16 -19.94 13.61 -5.61
N SER A 17 -21.21 13.30 -5.35
CA SER A 17 -22.34 14.01 -5.97
C SER A 17 -22.39 15.49 -5.58
N ALA A 18 -22.14 15.80 -4.30
CA ALA A 18 -22.11 17.19 -3.81
C ALA A 18 -20.92 17.97 -4.40
N GLU A 19 -19.78 17.31 -4.56
CA GLU A 19 -18.58 17.89 -5.18
C GLU A 19 -18.82 18.27 -6.64
N LEU A 20 -19.49 17.40 -7.41
CA LEU A 20 -19.84 17.67 -8.80
C LEU A 20 -20.75 18.91 -8.93
N VAL A 21 -21.76 19.02 -8.06
CA VAL A 21 -22.65 20.20 -8.01
C VAL A 21 -21.85 21.46 -7.64
N ARG A 22 -20.97 21.38 -6.64
CA ARG A 22 -20.13 22.52 -6.22
C ARG A 22 -19.23 23.04 -7.34
N ARG A 23 -18.77 22.15 -8.23
CA ARG A 23 -17.98 22.53 -9.41
C ARG A 23 -18.81 22.98 -10.62
N GLY A 24 -20.13 23.06 -10.47
CA GLY A 24 -21.04 23.52 -11.51
C GLY A 24 -21.32 22.48 -12.58
N VAL A 25 -21.06 21.19 -12.33
CA VAL A 25 -21.42 20.11 -13.27
C VAL A 25 -22.95 19.92 -13.23
N PRO A 26 -23.67 20.08 -14.35
CA PRO A 26 -25.12 19.93 -14.38
C PRO A 26 -25.54 18.49 -14.00
N ALA A 27 -26.62 18.34 -13.22
CA ALA A 27 -27.06 17.06 -12.67
C ALA A 27 -27.36 15.96 -13.71
N ALA A 28 -27.75 16.35 -14.93
CA ALA A 28 -28.04 15.41 -16.02
C ALA A 28 -26.79 15.03 -16.85
N THR A 29 -25.61 15.53 -16.49
CA THR A 29 -24.37 15.27 -17.24
C THR A 29 -23.91 13.84 -17.01
N ARG A 30 -23.69 13.09 -18.09
CA ARG A 30 -23.08 11.76 -18.01
C ARG A 30 -21.60 11.90 -17.66
N VAL A 31 -21.18 11.28 -16.56
CA VAL A 31 -19.79 11.29 -16.09
C VAL A 31 -19.16 9.90 -16.23
N HIS A 32 -17.84 9.86 -16.42
CA HIS A 32 -17.02 8.66 -16.30
C HIS A 32 -16.13 8.83 -15.06
N VAL A 33 -16.22 7.91 -14.11
CA VAL A 33 -15.57 8.03 -12.80
C VAL A 33 -14.48 6.99 -12.68
N VAL A 34 -13.29 7.43 -12.27
CA VAL A 34 -12.18 6.56 -11.84
C VAL A 34 -12.03 6.79 -10.34
N VAL A 35 -12.11 5.71 -9.55
CA VAL A 35 -11.98 5.76 -8.09
C VAL A 35 -10.64 5.13 -7.72
N GLU A 36 -9.81 5.89 -7.02
CA GLU A 36 -8.57 5.41 -6.41
C GLU A 36 -8.83 5.26 -4.91
N VAL A 37 -8.79 4.03 -4.41
CA VAL A 37 -8.89 3.75 -2.97
C VAL A 37 -7.46 3.73 -2.44
N ILE A 38 -7.12 4.76 -1.67
CA ILE A 38 -5.86 4.81 -0.94
C ILE A 38 -6.14 4.15 0.40
N GLU A 39 -5.78 2.88 0.52
CA GLU A 39 -5.64 2.26 1.83
C GLU A 39 -4.42 2.92 2.47
N GLU A 40 -4.58 3.47 3.68
CA GLU A 40 -3.43 3.49 4.59
C GLU A 40 -3.10 2.02 4.76
N THR A 41 -2.11 1.53 4.00
CA THR A 41 -1.45 0.29 4.35
C THR A 41 -1.22 0.40 5.83
N GLU A 42 -1.80 -0.50 6.64
CA GLU A 42 -1.34 -0.72 8.00
C GLU A 42 0.18 -0.61 7.93
N ASP A 43 0.79 0.22 8.79
CA ASP A 43 2.23 0.42 8.88
C ASP A 43 2.89 -0.92 9.23
N ARG A 44 2.85 -1.87 8.30
CA ARG A 44 3.52 -3.14 8.36
C ARG A 44 4.95 -2.78 8.12
N SER A 45 5.74 -2.96 9.17
CA SER A 45 7.17 -2.81 9.07
C SER A 45 7.68 -3.63 7.89
N MET A 46 8.76 -3.16 7.25
CA MET A 46 9.42 -3.93 6.19
C MET A 46 9.76 -5.36 6.63
N ALA A 47 9.99 -5.57 7.93
CA ALA A 47 10.21 -6.88 8.52
C ALA A 47 8.97 -7.78 8.43
N GLU A 48 7.77 -7.27 8.70
CA GLU A 48 6.52 -8.04 8.61
C GLU A 48 6.15 -8.39 7.17
N LEU A 49 6.45 -7.48 6.24
CA LEU A 49 6.30 -7.74 4.80
C LEU A 49 7.29 -8.81 4.33
N ALA A 50 8.56 -8.73 4.75
CA ALA A 50 9.59 -9.71 4.44
C ALA A 50 9.24 -11.10 5.02
N GLN A 51 8.73 -11.14 6.26
CA GLN A 51 8.31 -12.38 6.91
C GLN A 51 7.09 -13.02 6.23
N ALA A 52 6.05 -12.23 5.91
CA ALA A 52 4.88 -12.75 5.21
C ALA A 52 5.20 -13.21 3.77
N GLY A 53 6.21 -12.61 3.14
CA GLY A 53 6.69 -12.96 1.80
C GLY A 53 7.69 -14.12 1.74
N GLY A 54 8.01 -14.77 2.87
CA GLY A 54 8.98 -15.88 2.91
C GLY A 54 10.43 -15.46 2.67
N ALA A 55 10.74 -14.15 2.76
CA ALA A 55 12.09 -13.64 2.54
C ALA A 55 13.09 -14.07 3.61
N PHE A 56 12.64 -14.74 4.68
CA PHE A 56 13.47 -15.33 5.72
C PHE A 56 13.49 -16.86 5.68
N ASP A 57 12.80 -17.51 4.74
CA ASP A 57 12.75 -18.97 4.65
C ASP A 57 14.15 -19.55 4.39
N TRP A 58 14.99 -18.83 3.64
CA TRP A 58 16.40 -19.20 3.43
C TRP A 58 17.25 -19.20 4.70
N LEU A 59 16.91 -18.38 5.71
CA LEU A 59 17.62 -18.38 7.00
C LEU A 59 17.37 -19.68 7.78
N ALA A 60 16.25 -20.35 7.54
CA ALA A 60 15.96 -21.63 8.18
C ALA A 60 16.81 -22.78 7.59
N GLU A 61 17.39 -22.58 6.40
CA GLU A 61 18.23 -23.55 5.71
C GLU A 61 19.73 -23.31 5.94
N GLU A 62 20.10 -22.19 6.58
CA GLU A 62 21.51 -21.90 6.83
C GLU A 62 22.07 -22.78 7.96
N PRO A 63 23.22 -23.43 7.73
CA PRO A 63 23.91 -24.16 8.78
C PRO A 63 24.47 -23.18 9.82
N ASP A 64 24.28 -23.50 11.11
CA ASP A 64 24.86 -22.73 12.20
C ASP A 64 26.38 -22.62 12.02
N LEU A 65 26.86 -21.40 11.76
CA LEU A 65 28.29 -21.12 11.55
C LEU A 65 29.12 -21.22 12.83
N TYR A 66 28.44 -21.07 13.98
CA TYR A 66 29.04 -21.17 15.31
C TYR A 66 28.21 -22.13 16.15
N THR A 67 28.92 -23.01 16.84
CA THR A 67 28.32 -23.88 17.84
C THR A 67 28.52 -23.30 19.23
N ASP A 68 27.75 -23.77 20.22
CA ASP A 68 27.97 -23.40 21.63
C ASP A 68 29.40 -23.69 22.12
N ALA A 69 30.11 -24.61 21.45
CA ALA A 69 31.52 -24.91 21.73
C ALA A 69 32.47 -23.77 21.30
N ASP A 70 32.11 -22.99 20.29
CA ASP A 70 32.92 -21.86 19.79
C ASP A 70 32.82 -20.63 20.71
N LEU A 71 31.70 -20.49 21.43
CA LEU A 71 31.46 -19.40 22.39
C LEU A 71 32.43 -19.46 23.60
N ASN A 72 32.99 -20.63 23.89
CA ASN A 72 33.93 -20.83 25.01
C ASN A 72 35.40 -20.47 24.70
N ARG A 73 35.73 -20.02 23.48
CA ARG A 73 37.12 -19.74 23.08
C ARG A 73 37.60 -18.32 23.44
N GLN A 74 36.74 -17.39 23.87
CA GLN A 74 37.12 -16.01 24.19
C GLN A 74 37.29 -15.71 25.70
N ALA A 75 37.48 -16.72 26.54
CA ALA A 75 37.87 -16.55 27.93
C ALA A 75 39.19 -17.27 28.20
N GLY A 76 40.28 -16.71 27.69
CA GLY A 76 41.66 -17.16 27.92
C GLY A 76 42.63 -16.02 27.66
#